data_AF-A0A7J9QPR5-F1
#
_entry.id   AF-A0A7J9QPR5-F1
#
_cell.length_a   1.000
_cell.length_b   1.000
_cell.length_c   1.000
_cell.angle_alpha   90.00
_cell.angle_beta   90.00
_cell.angle_gamma   90.00
#
_symmetry.space_group_name_H-M   'P 1'
#
loop_
_entity.id
_entity.type
_entity.pdbx_description
1 polymer ?
#
loop_
_entity_poly.entity_id
_entity_poly.type
_entity_poly.pdbx_seq_one_letter_code
_entity_poly.pdbx_strand_id
1 'polypeptide(L)'
;MAEEDLSQISVGEFENVSQLLVSSESLQFAFILMVAGIIGIVLGYGKFSGWVKSQKIYYARPHLARFIRRAILPVFAIALITSTNAYMQTSGVFEQDVGGDGDLSAEATFAKILNTFNILVIGYTVSHLIPIALTKREKSTLEKEDFDAWFDQRGFSDDDGDLFHKLYKWVPPKMGPEEIPEEEFNKYLQSKEGLEYLEQFRTTKGNPIG
;
A
#
# COMPACT_ATOMS: atom_id res chain seq x y z
N MET A 1 21.42 25.17 -8.37
CA MET A 1 20.46 26.18 -8.88
C MET A 1 19.07 25.55 -8.79
N ALA A 2 18.54 25.42 -7.57
CA ALA A 2 17.26 24.76 -7.27
C ALA A 2 16.82 25.08 -5.83
N GLU A 3 16.83 26.36 -5.45
CA GLU A 3 16.46 26.81 -4.08
C GLU A 3 15.41 27.93 -4.05
N GLU A 4 14.67 28.20 -5.14
CA GLU A 4 13.77 29.37 -5.19
C GLU A 4 12.26 29.10 -5.28
N ASP A 5 11.77 27.88 -5.03
CA ASP A 5 10.31 27.61 -5.15
C ASP A 5 9.64 27.04 -3.90
N LEU A 6 10.33 27.01 -2.75
CA LEU A 6 9.77 26.47 -1.50
C LEU A 6 9.57 27.51 -0.39
N SER A 7 9.76 28.80 -0.67
CA SER A 7 9.59 29.85 0.32
C SER A 7 8.76 31.01 -0.21
N GLN A 8 7.44 30.93 -0.01
CA GLN A 8 6.57 32.00 0.48
C GLN A 8 5.12 31.56 0.23
N ILE A 9 4.51 30.89 1.21
CA ILE A 9 3.06 31.03 1.37
C ILE A 9 2.87 32.47 1.84
N SER A 10 2.72 33.38 0.87
CA SER A 10 2.45 34.78 1.13
C SER A 10 1.11 34.86 1.86
N VAL A 11 1.05 35.62 2.95
CA VAL A 11 -0.18 35.83 3.73
C VAL A 11 -1.33 36.36 2.85
N GLY A 12 -1.02 36.98 1.70
CA GLY A 12 -2.00 37.37 0.68
C GLY A 12 -2.69 36.21 -0.07
N GLU A 13 -2.13 35.00 -0.13
CA GLU A 13 -2.81 33.84 -0.74
C GLU A 13 -4.06 33.42 0.06
N PHE A 14 -4.12 33.68 1.37
CA PHE A 14 -5.33 33.42 2.17
C PHE A 14 -6.44 34.46 1.94
N GLU A 15 -6.05 35.70 1.63
CA GLU A 15 -7.00 36.75 1.23
C GLU A 15 -7.69 36.35 -0.09
N ASN A 16 -6.93 35.74 -1.01
CA ASN A 16 -7.46 35.18 -2.25
C ASN A 16 -8.43 34.02 -2.02
N VAL A 17 -8.27 33.17 -0.99
CA VAL A 17 -9.23 32.08 -0.71
C VAL A 17 -10.62 32.63 -0.36
N SER A 18 -10.68 33.75 0.36
CA SER A 18 -11.97 34.42 0.64
C SER A 18 -12.59 35.02 -0.62
N GLN A 19 -11.77 35.48 -1.57
CA GLN A 19 -12.22 35.96 -2.88
C GLN A 19 -12.68 34.80 -3.80
N LEU A 20 -12.06 33.62 -3.73
CA LEU A 20 -12.51 32.39 -4.42
C LEU A 20 -13.92 31.98 -4.00
N LEU A 21 -14.26 32.18 -2.73
CA LEU A 21 -15.59 31.89 -2.20
C LEU A 21 -16.64 32.89 -2.71
N VAL A 22 -16.26 34.06 -3.19
CA VAL A 22 -17.20 35.07 -3.70
C VAL A 22 -17.23 35.09 -5.23
N SER A 23 -16.28 34.42 -5.91
CA SER A 23 -16.08 34.54 -7.35
C SER A 23 -17.12 33.81 -8.21
N SER A 24 -17.57 32.60 -7.82
CA SER A 24 -18.63 31.91 -8.55
C SER A 24 -19.39 30.88 -7.70
N GLU A 25 -20.66 30.64 -8.03
CA GLU A 25 -21.51 29.63 -7.38
C GLU A 25 -20.93 28.23 -7.56
N SER A 26 -20.38 27.92 -8.73
CA SER A 26 -19.74 26.64 -9.02
C SER A 26 -18.45 26.41 -8.22
N LEU A 27 -17.61 27.45 -8.03
CA LEU A 27 -16.43 27.39 -7.15
C LEU A 27 -16.82 27.24 -5.67
N GLN A 28 -17.88 27.92 -5.23
CA GLN A 28 -18.44 27.73 -3.88
C GLN A 28 -18.84 26.27 -3.65
N PHE A 29 -19.57 25.66 -4.60
CA PHE A 29 -19.95 24.25 -4.50
C PHE A 29 -18.74 23.31 -4.51
N ALA A 30 -17.72 23.57 -5.34
CA ALA A 30 -16.47 22.80 -5.34
C ALA A 30 -15.74 22.89 -3.98
N PHE A 31 -15.72 24.08 -3.37
CA PHE A 31 -15.13 24.29 -2.04
C PHE A 31 -15.91 23.56 -0.94
N ILE A 32 -17.25 23.63 -0.98
CA ILE A 32 -18.13 22.89 -0.06
C ILE A 32 -17.89 21.39 -0.20
N LEU A 33 -17.82 20.87 -1.43
CA LEU A 33 -17.53 19.48 -1.71
C LEU A 33 -16.17 19.06 -1.14
N MET A 34 -15.15 19.90 -1.25
CA MET A 34 -13.83 19.66 -0.68
C MET A 34 -13.88 19.60 0.85
N VAL A 35 -14.51 20.59 1.52
CA VAL A 35 -14.63 20.63 2.99
C VAL A 35 -15.44 19.45 3.52
N ALA A 36 -16.59 19.17 2.91
CA ALA A 36 -17.43 18.02 3.25
C ALA A 36 -16.66 16.70 3.03
N GLY A 37 -15.89 16.63 1.95
CA GLY A 37 -14.97 15.54 1.64
C GLY A 37 -13.95 15.31 2.75
N ILE A 38 -13.23 16.35 3.19
CA ILE A 38 -12.24 16.27 4.27
C ILE A 38 -12.89 15.76 5.57
N ILE A 39 -14.08 16.25 5.93
CA ILE A 39 -14.84 15.76 7.09
C ILE A 39 -15.16 14.27 6.92
N GLY A 40 -15.62 13.88 5.73
CA GLY A 40 -15.87 12.48 5.38
C GLY A 40 -14.63 11.60 5.52
N ILE A 41 -13.46 12.09 5.09
CA ILE A 41 -12.17 11.40 5.26
C ILE A 41 -11.85 11.21 6.74
N VAL A 42 -12.00 12.24 7.58
CA VAL A 42 -11.71 12.15 9.02
C VAL A 42 -12.58 11.07 9.69
N LEU A 43 -13.88 11.09 9.42
CA LEU A 43 -14.83 10.11 9.96
C LEU A 43 -14.55 8.69 9.43
N GLY A 44 -14.34 8.56 8.12
CA GLY A 44 -14.06 7.30 7.44
C GLY A 44 -12.74 6.69 7.89
N TYR A 45 -11.68 7.50 8.00
CA TYR A 45 -10.38 7.10 8.50
C TYR A 45 -10.47 6.57 9.94
N GLY A 46 -11.17 7.28 10.83
CA GLY A 46 -11.34 6.85 12.22
C GLY A 46 -12.01 5.49 12.32
N LYS A 47 -13.13 5.28 11.62
CA LYS A 47 -13.85 4.00 11.62
C LYS A 47 -13.05 2.88 10.98
N PHE A 48 -12.46 3.13 9.80
CA PHE A 48 -11.69 2.10 9.09
C PHE A 48 -10.42 1.71 9.85
N SER A 49 -9.70 2.69 10.38
CA SER A 49 -8.51 2.42 11.21
C SER A 49 -8.86 1.60 12.46
N GLY A 50 -10.04 1.81 13.06
CA GLY A 50 -10.52 0.98 14.17
C GLY A 50 -10.85 -0.44 13.71
N TRP A 51 -11.60 -0.57 12.61
CA TRP A 51 -11.99 -1.85 12.03
C TRP A 51 -10.79 -2.72 11.64
N VAL A 52 -9.76 -2.15 10.99
CA VAL A 52 -8.55 -2.92 10.61
C VAL A 52 -7.85 -3.55 11.82
N LYS A 53 -7.87 -2.88 12.99
CA LYS A 53 -7.30 -3.44 14.22
C LYS A 53 -8.08 -4.63 14.77
N SER A 54 -9.39 -4.69 14.53
CA SER A 54 -10.23 -5.80 15.00
C SER A 54 -10.19 -7.01 14.06
N GLN A 55 -9.60 -6.89 12.87
CA GLN A 55 -9.51 -7.98 11.91
C GLN A 55 -8.35 -8.93 12.22
N LYS A 56 -8.55 -10.22 11.96
CA LYS A 56 -7.52 -11.28 12.11
C LYS A 56 -6.22 -10.97 11.35
N ILE A 57 -6.32 -10.22 10.26
CA ILE A 57 -5.17 -9.77 9.43
C ILE A 57 -4.16 -8.96 10.27
N TYR A 58 -4.61 -8.25 11.31
CA TYR A 58 -3.74 -7.46 12.18
C TYR A 58 -2.67 -8.32 12.85
N TYR A 59 -3.04 -9.51 13.32
CA TYR A 59 -2.13 -10.44 14.00
C TYR A 59 -1.46 -11.40 13.02
N ALA A 60 -2.17 -11.87 12.00
CA ALA A 60 -1.62 -12.83 11.04
C ALA A 60 -0.61 -12.21 10.06
N ARG A 61 -0.76 -10.92 9.72
CA ARG A 61 0.11 -10.22 8.75
C ARG A 61 0.34 -8.76 9.20
N PRO A 62 1.15 -8.52 10.24
CA PRO A 62 1.29 -7.21 10.86
C PRO A 62 1.84 -6.13 9.92
N HIS A 63 2.74 -6.48 8.99
CA HIS A 63 3.26 -5.53 8.00
C HIS A 63 2.19 -5.13 6.96
N LEU A 64 1.35 -6.08 6.52
CA LEU A 64 0.25 -5.80 5.60
C LEU A 64 -0.83 -4.95 6.26
N ALA A 65 -1.20 -5.26 7.51
CA ALA A 65 -2.17 -4.49 8.26
C ALA A 65 -1.69 -3.04 8.49
N ARG A 66 -0.40 -2.85 8.82
CA ARG A 66 0.21 -1.52 8.92
C ARG A 66 0.18 -0.76 7.60
N PHE A 67 0.49 -1.44 6.49
CA PHE A 67 0.43 -0.84 5.15
C PHE A 67 -0.99 -0.37 4.81
N ILE A 68 -2.00 -1.25 4.91
CA ILE A 68 -3.40 -0.93 4.59
C ILE A 68 -3.90 0.24 5.44
N ARG A 69 -3.59 0.24 6.73
CA ARG A 69 -3.99 1.31 7.65
C ARG A 69 -3.37 2.67 7.29
N ARG A 70 -2.14 2.69 6.77
CA ARG A 70 -1.47 3.92 6.34
C ARG A 70 -1.89 4.36 4.93
N ALA A 71 -2.26 3.40 4.07
CA ALA A 71 -2.66 3.63 2.69
C ALA A 71 -4.09 4.16 2.54
N ILE A 72 -4.97 3.95 3.52
CA ILE A 72 -6.37 4.38 3.42
C ILE A 72 -6.51 5.91 3.31
N LEU A 73 -5.68 6.67 4.03
CA LEU A 73 -5.71 8.12 4.01
C LEU A 73 -5.39 8.69 2.60
N PRO A 74 -4.27 8.33 1.96
CA PRO A 74 -3.97 8.81 0.62
C PRO A 74 -4.97 8.29 -0.42
N VAL A 75 -5.52 7.07 -0.27
CA VAL A 75 -6.58 6.58 -1.16
C VAL A 75 -7.82 7.47 -1.10
N PHE A 76 -8.30 7.80 0.10
CA PHE A 76 -9.43 8.71 0.25
C PHE A 76 -9.13 10.13 -0.23
N ALA A 77 -7.93 10.63 0.01
CA ALA A 77 -7.51 11.95 -0.47
C ALA A 77 -7.46 12.00 -2.01
N ILE A 78 -6.89 10.97 -2.66
CA ILE A 78 -6.90 10.85 -4.13
C ILE A 78 -8.32 10.78 -4.66
N ALA A 79 -9.20 9.99 -4.03
CA ALA A 79 -10.61 9.90 -4.43
C ALA A 79 -11.30 11.27 -4.36
N LEU A 80 -11.07 12.04 -3.28
CA LEU A 80 -11.63 13.37 -3.10
C LEU A 80 -11.11 14.37 -4.15
N ILE A 81 -9.79 14.39 -4.39
CA ILE A 81 -9.20 15.29 -5.38
C ILE A 81 -9.71 14.93 -6.78
N THR A 82 -9.78 13.64 -7.11
CA THR A 82 -10.31 13.15 -8.38
C THR A 82 -11.78 13.53 -8.55
N SER A 83 -12.62 13.36 -7.51
CA SER A 83 -14.03 13.74 -7.59
C SER A 83 -14.22 15.25 -7.73
N THR A 84 -13.39 16.05 -7.05
CA THR A 84 -13.42 17.51 -7.13
C THR A 84 -13.02 17.99 -8.53
N ASN A 85 -11.95 17.41 -9.10
CA ASN A 85 -11.53 17.68 -10.47
C ASN A 85 -12.60 17.30 -11.49
N ALA A 86 -13.22 16.13 -11.34
CA ALA A 86 -14.29 15.68 -12.23
C ALA A 86 -15.50 16.61 -12.16
N TYR A 87 -15.92 17.01 -10.95
CA TYR A 87 -16.99 17.99 -10.77
C TYR A 87 -16.69 19.28 -11.53
N MET A 88 -15.52 19.89 -11.29
CA MET A 88 -15.09 21.14 -11.92
C MET A 88 -15.09 21.06 -13.46
N GLN A 89 -14.59 19.95 -14.01
CA GLN A 89 -14.60 19.71 -15.45
C GLN A 89 -16.03 19.61 -16.02
N THR A 90 -16.95 18.96 -15.29
CA THR A 90 -18.34 18.79 -15.74
C THR A 90 -19.20 20.04 -15.55
N SER A 91 -18.88 20.90 -14.58
CA SER A 91 -19.64 22.11 -14.28
C SER A 91 -19.19 23.34 -15.08
N GLY A 92 -18.31 23.18 -16.08
CA GLY A 92 -17.87 24.27 -16.95
C GLY A 92 -16.97 25.31 -16.27
N VAL A 93 -16.43 25.01 -15.08
CA VAL A 93 -15.58 25.91 -14.26
C VAL A 93 -14.13 25.96 -14.78
N PHE A 94 -13.92 25.49 -16.00
CA PHE A 94 -12.68 25.62 -16.75
C PHE A 94 -12.95 26.20 -18.15
N GLU A 95 -14.20 26.59 -18.45
CA GLU A 95 -14.52 27.29 -19.70
C GLU A 95 -14.27 28.80 -19.52
N GLN A 96 -13.08 29.20 -19.97
CA GLN A 96 -12.65 30.57 -20.27
C GLN A 96 -12.77 31.60 -19.14
N ASP A 97 -11.63 31.89 -18.51
CA ASP A 97 -11.18 33.29 -18.50
C ASP A 97 -9.64 33.35 -18.57
N VAL A 98 -9.12 33.70 -19.76
CA VAL A 98 -7.77 34.24 -19.87
C VAL A 98 -7.90 35.68 -19.39
N GLY A 99 -7.86 35.85 -18.07
CA GLY A 99 -7.87 37.15 -17.43
C GLY A 99 -6.74 38.00 -18.02
N GLY A 100 -7.12 39.06 -18.73
CA GLY A 100 -6.21 40.12 -19.07
C GLY A 100 -5.71 40.75 -17.78
N ASP A 101 -4.39 40.94 -17.70
CA ASP A 101 -3.65 41.60 -16.62
C ASP A 101 -3.24 40.69 -15.45
N GLY A 102 -2.16 39.92 -15.64
CA GLY A 102 -1.17 39.52 -14.61
C GLY A 102 -1.60 38.71 -13.38
N ASP A 103 -2.90 38.60 -13.08
CA ASP A 103 -3.45 37.99 -11.88
C ASP A 103 -4.13 36.65 -12.22
N LEU A 104 -3.93 35.66 -11.36
CA LEU A 104 -4.45 34.31 -11.61
C LEU A 104 -5.96 34.33 -11.44
N SER A 105 -6.70 33.79 -12.41
CA SER A 105 -8.15 33.60 -12.25
C SER A 105 -8.44 32.73 -11.02
N ALA A 106 -9.63 32.92 -10.44
CA ALA A 106 -10.07 32.12 -9.30
C ALA A 106 -9.98 30.60 -9.58
N GLU A 107 -10.25 30.20 -10.82
CA GLU A 107 -10.14 28.83 -11.31
C GLU A 107 -8.68 28.34 -11.34
N ALA A 108 -7.76 29.16 -11.85
CA ALA A 108 -6.34 28.85 -11.88
C ALA A 108 -5.75 28.71 -10.47
N THR A 109 -6.17 29.57 -9.54
CA THR A 109 -5.77 29.49 -8.13
C THR A 109 -6.30 28.21 -7.48
N PHE A 110 -7.55 27.83 -7.74
CA PHE A 110 -8.13 26.59 -7.22
C PHE A 110 -7.45 25.34 -7.80
N ALA A 111 -7.15 25.33 -9.10
CA ALA A 111 -6.38 24.25 -9.73
C ALA A 111 -4.98 24.11 -9.10
N LYS A 112 -4.31 25.22 -8.80
CA LYS A 112 -3.03 25.24 -8.08
C LYS A 112 -3.17 24.64 -6.68
N ILE A 113 -4.24 24.97 -5.94
CA ILE A 113 -4.55 24.36 -4.63
C ILE A 113 -4.70 22.84 -4.73
N LEU A 114 -5.49 22.35 -5.70
CA LEU A 114 -5.67 20.91 -5.91
C LEU A 114 -4.36 20.21 -6.29
N ASN A 115 -3.53 20.84 -7.11
CA ASN A 115 -2.21 20.31 -7.46
C ASN A 115 -1.29 20.24 -6.24
N THR A 116 -1.28 21.26 -5.39
CA THR A 116 -0.55 21.25 -4.11
C THR A 116 -1.01 20.09 -3.23
N PHE A 117 -2.32 19.87 -3.09
CA PHE A 117 -2.83 18.72 -2.34
C PHE A 117 -2.39 17.38 -2.95
N ASN A 118 -2.40 17.23 -4.27
CA ASN A 118 -1.89 16.02 -4.93
C ASN A 118 -0.42 15.76 -4.58
N ILE A 119 0.43 16.78 -4.66
CA ILE A 119 1.85 16.67 -4.31
C ILE A 119 2.01 16.26 -2.85
N LEU A 120 1.25 16.87 -1.93
CA LEU A 120 1.28 16.51 -0.50
C LEU A 120 0.85 15.07 -0.26
N VAL A 121 -0.19 14.60 -0.95
CA VAL A 121 -0.67 13.21 -0.85
C VAL A 121 0.37 12.23 -1.37
N ILE A 122 1.02 12.54 -2.50
CA ILE A 122 2.13 11.74 -3.05
C ILE A 122 3.29 11.71 -2.04
N GLY A 123 3.69 12.87 -1.51
CA GLY A 123 4.75 12.98 -0.51
C GLY A 123 4.47 12.13 0.73
N TYR A 124 3.26 12.27 1.31
CA TYR A 124 2.83 11.45 2.44
C TYR A 124 2.90 9.95 2.12
N THR A 125 2.42 9.56 0.93
CA THR A 125 2.40 8.16 0.46
C THR A 125 3.82 7.60 0.37
N VAL A 126 4.74 8.34 -0.26
CA VAL A 126 6.16 7.97 -0.40
C VAL A 126 6.80 7.83 0.98
N SER A 127 6.64 8.82 1.86
CA SER A 127 7.27 8.82 3.19
C SER A 127 6.77 7.71 4.12
N HIS A 128 5.53 7.24 3.97
CA HIS A 128 4.94 6.27 4.90
C HIS A 128 4.82 4.86 4.33
N LEU A 129 4.46 4.71 3.06
CA LEU A 129 4.21 3.38 2.48
C LEU A 129 5.49 2.70 2.00
N ILE A 130 6.43 3.45 1.41
CA ILE A 130 7.67 2.86 0.90
C ILE A 130 8.48 2.18 2.01
N PRO A 131 8.75 2.81 3.17
CA PRO A 131 9.49 2.14 4.24
C PRO A 131 8.81 0.85 4.70
N ILE A 132 7.48 0.86 4.86
CA ILE A 132 6.73 -0.34 5.26
C ILE A 132 6.85 -1.46 4.22
N ALA A 133 6.78 -1.11 2.93
CA ALA A 133 6.93 -2.05 1.83
C ALA A 133 8.35 -2.64 1.77
N LEU A 134 9.39 -1.81 1.91
CA LEU A 134 10.78 -2.23 1.95
C LEU A 134 11.05 -3.16 3.14
N THR A 135 10.66 -2.76 4.36
CA THR A 135 10.82 -3.61 5.55
C THR A 135 10.09 -4.95 5.39
N LYS A 136 8.88 -4.95 4.79
CA LYS A 136 8.16 -6.21 4.52
C LYS A 136 8.96 -7.10 3.57
N ARG A 137 9.54 -6.52 2.51
CA ARG A 137 10.34 -7.26 1.54
C ARG A 137 11.58 -7.86 2.18
N GLU A 138 12.34 -7.07 2.93
CA GLU A 138 13.52 -7.54 3.66
C GLU A 138 13.19 -8.67 4.62
N LYS A 139 12.12 -8.53 5.42
CA LYS A 139 11.68 -9.59 6.33
C LYS A 139 11.23 -10.85 5.60
N SER A 140 10.54 -10.72 4.48
CA SER A 140 10.16 -11.88 3.65
C SER A 140 11.36 -12.58 3.02
N THR A 141 12.43 -11.84 2.69
CA THR A 141 13.69 -12.44 2.21
C THR A 141 14.38 -13.20 3.33
N LEU A 142 14.51 -12.60 4.52
CA LEU A 142 15.09 -13.27 5.69
C LEU A 142 14.30 -14.52 6.08
N GLU A 143 12.97 -14.45 6.09
CA GLU A 143 12.11 -15.63 6.35
C GLU A 143 12.36 -16.76 5.34
N LYS A 144 12.70 -16.43 4.09
CA LYS A 144 13.04 -17.42 3.08
C LYS A 144 14.44 -17.98 3.31
N GLU A 145 15.42 -17.14 3.62
CA GLU A 145 16.79 -17.57 3.91
C GLU A 145 16.83 -18.49 5.14
N ASP A 146 16.07 -18.16 6.19
CA ASP A 146 15.94 -19.00 7.38
C ASP A 146 15.28 -20.35 7.05
N PHE A 147 14.27 -20.36 6.18
CA PHE A 147 13.64 -21.59 5.70
C PHE A 147 14.61 -22.45 4.86
N ASP A 148 15.31 -21.84 3.90
CA ASP A 148 16.28 -22.54 3.05
C ASP A 148 17.40 -23.15 3.92
N ALA A 149 17.90 -22.41 4.92
CA ALA A 149 18.91 -22.90 5.86
C ALA A 149 18.41 -24.05 6.75
N TRP A 150 17.19 -23.94 7.28
CA TRP A 150 16.53 -25.00 8.05
C TRP A 150 16.35 -26.26 7.20
N PHE A 151 15.91 -26.08 5.96
CA PHE A 151 15.65 -27.16 5.02
C PHE A 151 16.94 -27.87 4.57
N ASP A 152 18.00 -27.11 4.28
CA ASP A 152 19.33 -27.66 3.94
C ASP A 152 19.93 -28.46 5.11
N GLN A 153 19.74 -27.98 6.34
CA GLN A 153 20.24 -28.63 7.56
C GLN A 153 19.39 -29.83 8.00
N ARG A 154 18.24 -30.09 7.35
CA ARG A 154 17.26 -31.14 7.72
C ARG A 154 16.63 -30.88 9.09
N GLY A 155 16.37 -29.62 9.38
CA GLY A 155 15.99 -29.15 10.70
C GLY A 155 17.17 -28.55 11.46
N PHE A 156 16.88 -27.68 12.42
CA PHE A 156 17.89 -27.19 13.34
C PHE A 156 18.04 -28.14 14.52
N SER A 157 19.28 -28.38 14.94
CA SER A 157 19.58 -29.26 16.09
C SER A 157 19.01 -28.73 17.41
N ASP A 158 18.72 -27.45 17.48
CA ASP A 158 18.16 -26.72 18.62
C ASP A 158 16.69 -26.31 18.41
N ASP A 159 15.99 -26.88 17.41
CA ASP A 159 14.55 -26.65 17.19
C ASP A 159 13.69 -27.35 18.25
N ASP A 160 13.74 -26.80 19.47
CA ASP A 160 13.01 -27.32 20.63
C ASP A 160 11.50 -27.31 20.36
N GLY A 161 10.90 -28.49 20.40
CA GLY A 161 9.47 -28.66 20.19
C GLY A 161 8.99 -28.46 18.75
N ASP A 162 9.87 -28.59 17.74
CA ASP A 162 9.49 -28.63 16.32
C ASP A 162 8.78 -27.33 15.87
N LEU A 163 9.31 -26.19 16.32
CA LEU A 163 8.67 -24.89 16.13
C LEU A 163 8.82 -24.39 14.70
N PHE A 164 9.97 -24.62 14.05
CA PHE A 164 10.15 -24.24 12.65
C PHE A 164 9.21 -25.02 11.74
N HIS A 165 9.07 -26.33 11.95
CA HIS A 165 8.13 -27.17 11.18
C HIS A 165 6.65 -26.79 11.36
N LYS A 166 6.29 -26.16 12.48
CA LYS A 166 4.94 -25.62 12.71
C LYS A 166 4.69 -24.31 11.97
N LEU A 167 5.72 -23.50 11.81
CA LEU A 167 5.65 -22.16 11.19
C LEU A 167 5.86 -22.22 9.68
N TYR A 168 6.76 -23.10 9.24
CA TYR A 168 7.13 -23.31 7.86
C TYR A 168 6.69 -24.70 7.41
N LYS A 169 5.94 -24.72 6.31
CA LYS A 169 5.49 -25.97 5.71
C LYS A 169 6.26 -26.20 4.43
N TRP A 170 6.97 -27.32 4.37
CA TRP A 170 7.46 -27.85 3.11
C TRP A 170 6.30 -28.05 2.14
N VAL A 171 6.47 -27.62 0.90
CA VAL A 171 5.47 -27.74 -0.15
C VAL A 171 6.01 -28.74 -1.17
N PRO A 172 5.31 -29.87 -1.40
CA PRO A 172 5.78 -30.85 -2.35
C PRO A 172 5.85 -30.26 -3.77
N PRO A 173 6.85 -30.65 -4.57
CA PRO A 173 6.94 -30.21 -5.95
C PRO A 173 5.77 -30.79 -6.76
N LYS A 174 5.36 -30.08 -7.81
CA LYS A 174 4.24 -30.51 -8.68
C LYS A 174 4.54 -31.80 -9.45
N MET A 175 5.83 -32.09 -9.68
CA MET A 175 6.30 -33.31 -10.33
C MET A 175 7.29 -33.98 -9.39
N GLY A 176 7.15 -35.30 -9.23
CA GLY A 176 8.08 -36.10 -8.43
C GLY A 176 9.48 -36.12 -9.03
N PRO A 177 10.53 -36.39 -8.23
CA PRO A 177 11.88 -36.58 -8.75
C PRO A 177 11.94 -37.81 -9.67
N GLU A 178 12.87 -37.82 -10.63
CA GLU A 178 13.08 -38.95 -11.57
C GLU A 178 13.34 -40.28 -10.85
N GLU A 179 13.83 -40.21 -9.62
CA GLU A 179 14.25 -41.35 -8.81
C GLU A 179 13.08 -42.02 -8.05
N ILE A 180 11.94 -41.34 -7.91
CA ILE A 180 10.74 -41.89 -7.28
C ILE A 180 9.68 -42.08 -8.37
N PRO A 181 9.19 -43.30 -8.62
CA PRO A 181 8.08 -43.53 -9.54
C PRO A 181 6.87 -42.66 -9.18
N GLU A 182 6.15 -42.14 -10.17
CA GLU A 182 5.03 -41.22 -9.95
C GLU A 182 3.93 -41.82 -9.05
N GLU A 183 3.68 -43.13 -9.17
CA GLU A 183 2.73 -43.86 -8.32
C GLU A 183 3.17 -43.86 -6.85
N GLU A 184 4.46 -44.07 -6.58
CA GLU A 184 5.02 -44.06 -5.22
C GLU A 184 5.05 -42.64 -4.64
N PHE A 185 5.43 -41.66 -5.44
CA PHE A 185 5.41 -40.25 -5.05
C PHE A 185 3.99 -39.83 -4.62
N ASN A 186 2.97 -40.16 -5.42
CA ASN A 186 1.58 -39.89 -5.10
C ASN A 186 1.10 -40.64 -3.84
N LYS A 187 1.61 -41.85 -3.59
CA LYS A 187 1.32 -42.60 -2.37
C LYS A 187 1.93 -41.92 -1.14
N TYR A 188 3.17 -41.41 -1.24
CA TYR A 188 3.82 -40.69 -0.14
C TYR A 188 3.14 -39.36 0.19
N LEU A 189 2.58 -38.66 -0.79
CA LEU A 189 1.80 -37.43 -0.56
C LEU A 189 0.53 -37.66 0.28
N GLN A 190 0.03 -38.89 0.37
CA GLN A 190 -1.22 -39.23 1.08
C GLN A 190 -1.01 -39.54 2.57
N SER A 191 0.22 -39.75 3.03
CA SER A 191 0.52 -40.12 4.43
C SER A 191 1.47 -39.13 5.09
N LYS A 192 1.37 -38.97 6.41
CA LYS A 192 2.26 -38.09 7.19
C LYS A 192 3.72 -38.57 7.12
N GLU A 193 3.93 -39.86 7.28
CA GLU A 193 5.25 -40.51 7.18
C GLU A 193 5.84 -40.38 5.76
N GLY A 194 4.99 -40.43 4.73
CA GLY A 194 5.42 -40.22 3.35
C GLY A 194 5.82 -38.78 3.06
N LEU A 195 5.10 -37.80 3.61
CA LEU A 195 5.48 -36.39 3.52
C LEU A 195 6.80 -36.10 4.23
N GLU A 196 7.01 -36.66 5.43
CA GLU A 196 8.28 -36.54 6.17
C GLU A 196 9.43 -37.19 5.39
N TYR A 197 9.20 -38.34 4.76
CA TYR A 197 10.18 -38.98 3.87
C TYR A 197 10.54 -38.11 2.66
N LEU A 198 9.54 -37.55 1.97
CA LEU A 198 9.74 -36.72 0.78
C LEU A 198 10.46 -35.41 1.12
N GLU A 199 10.15 -34.80 2.26
CA GLU A 199 10.82 -33.59 2.73
C GLU A 199 12.31 -33.81 3.03
N GLN A 200 12.64 -34.98 3.57
CA GLN A 200 14.03 -35.39 3.82
C GLN A 200 14.72 -36.00 2.58
N PHE A 201 13.96 -36.32 1.52
CA PHE A 201 14.49 -36.93 0.32
C PHE A 201 15.48 -35.99 -0.37
N ARG A 202 16.61 -36.55 -0.81
CA ARG A 202 17.62 -35.85 -1.59
C ARG A 202 17.91 -36.70 -2.81
N THR A 203 17.94 -36.05 -3.96
CA THR A 203 18.29 -36.71 -5.22
C THR A 203 19.71 -37.29 -5.17
N THR A 204 20.05 -38.16 -6.12
CA THR A 204 21.42 -38.65 -6.34
C THR A 204 22.47 -37.53 -6.47
N LYS A 205 22.06 -36.34 -6.91
CA LYS A 205 22.89 -35.13 -6.99
C LYS A 205 22.98 -34.35 -5.67
N GLY A 206 22.34 -34.84 -4.61
CA GLY A 206 22.24 -34.19 -3.31
C GLY A 206 21.18 -33.10 -3.21
N ASN A 207 20.43 -32.81 -4.29
CA ASN A 207 19.45 -31.73 -4.29
C ASN A 207 18.17 -32.15 -3.56
N PRO A 208 17.59 -31.30 -2.72
CA PRO A 208 16.24 -31.50 -2.18
C PRO A 208 15.16 -31.45 -3.26
N ILE A 209 13.98 -31.96 -2.88
CA ILE A 209 12.75 -31.89 -3.67
C ILE A 209 11.75 -30.98 -2.94
N GLY A 210 11.04 -30.13 -3.69
CA GLY A 210 10.07 -29.17 -3.14
C GLY A 210 10.67 -27.80 -2.88
#